data_AF-A0A562Y7A2-F1
#
_entry.id   AF-A0A562Y7A2-F1
#
_cell.length_a   1.000
_cell.length_b   1.000
_cell.length_c   1.000
_cell.angle_alpha   90.00
_cell.angle_beta   90.00
_cell.angle_gamma   90.00
#
_symmetry.space_group_name_H-M   'P 1'
#
loop_
_entity.id
_entity.type
_entity.pdbx_description
1 polymer ?
#
loop_
_entity_poly.entity_id
_entity_poly.type
_entity_poly.pdbx_seq_one_letter_code
_entity_poly.pdbx_strand_id
1 'polypeptide(L)'
;MKVYGKCKKCKTEIGYSTSANTRVEFAMQDGENKTLNCKNCGIKTEFHVDELYTKESKIAQIGAGLIFLIGTPLMFFFVNPIFSGSRNHYVIYVVGGFLLVPVIAYGIIKKQDQTRVSSFNRSKLKGRIHNIG
;
A
#
# COMPACT_ATOMS: atom_id res chain seq x y z
N MET A 1 5.58 -3.03 -3.98
CA MET A 1 4.12 -3.15 -4.12
C MET A 1 3.72 -4.59 -4.49
N LYS A 2 2.42 -4.88 -4.62
CA LYS A 2 1.95 -6.15 -5.17
C LYS A 2 1.15 -5.90 -6.45
N VAL A 3 1.58 -6.55 -7.53
CA VAL A 3 0.90 -6.55 -8.83
C VAL A 3 0.08 -7.83 -8.96
N TYR A 4 -0.96 -7.77 -9.77
CA TYR A 4 -1.93 -8.83 -9.97
C TYR A 4 -2.21 -9.03 -11.45
N GLY A 5 -2.38 -10.28 -11.85
CA GLY A 5 -2.89 -10.69 -13.16
C GLY A 5 -4.01 -11.71 -12.99
N LYS A 6 -4.91 -11.82 -13.97
CA LYS A 6 -5.95 -12.87 -13.96
C LYS A 6 -5.49 -14.07 -14.79
N CYS A 7 -5.48 -15.26 -14.20
CA CYS A 7 -5.16 -16.48 -14.94
C CYS A 7 -6.07 -16.64 -16.17
N LYS A 8 -5.49 -16.94 -17.34
CA LYS A 8 -6.25 -17.07 -18.59
C LYS A 8 -7.28 -18.21 -18.52
N LYS A 9 -6.95 -19.31 -17.83
CA LYS A 9 -7.80 -20.51 -17.66
C LYS A 9 -8.85 -20.38 -16.56
N CYS A 10 -8.44 -20.21 -15.30
CA CYS A 10 -9.37 -20.25 -14.15
C CYS A 10 -9.84 -18.88 -13.66
N LYS A 11 -9.38 -17.79 -14.30
CA LYS A 11 -9.68 -16.39 -13.94
C LYS A 11 -9.28 -15.96 -12.52
N THR A 12 -8.68 -16.85 -11.73
CA THR A 12 -8.15 -16.56 -10.40
C THR A 12 -7.04 -15.51 -10.48
N GLU A 13 -7.02 -14.60 -9.51
CA GLU A 13 -5.98 -13.59 -9.39
C GLU A 13 -4.66 -14.22 -8.93
N ILE A 14 -3.59 -13.90 -9.67
CA ILE A 14 -2.23 -14.30 -9.36
C ILE A 14 -1.51 -13.03 -8.92
N GLY A 15 -1.01 -13.03 -7.68
CA GLY A 15 -0.27 -11.90 -7.12
C GLY A 15 1.24 -12.11 -7.17
N TYR A 16 1.98 -11.07 -7.54
CA TYR A 16 3.44 -11.02 -7.53
C TYR A 16 3.93 -9.79 -6.75
N SER A 17 4.90 -9.98 -5.87
CA SER A 17 5.50 -8.90 -5.10
C SER A 17 6.71 -8.33 -5.84
N THR A 18 6.78 -7.01 -5.95
CA THR A 18 7.86 -6.30 -6.65
C THR A 18 8.27 -5.05 -5.86
N SER A 19 9.52 -4.63 -5.99
CA SER A 19 10.03 -3.36 -5.45
C SER A 19 9.56 -2.14 -6.25
N ALA A 20 9.19 -2.33 -7.53
CA ALA A 20 8.82 -1.24 -8.42
C ALA A 20 7.65 -0.40 -7.88
N ASN A 21 7.68 0.90 -8.16
CA ASN A 21 6.62 1.87 -7.83
C ASN A 21 5.79 2.29 -9.04
N THR A 22 6.28 2.06 -10.26
CA THR A 22 5.60 2.38 -11.51
C THR A 22 5.64 1.23 -12.50
N ARG A 23 4.81 1.30 -13.55
CA ARG A 23 4.81 0.28 -14.61
C ARG A 23 6.12 0.24 -15.39
N VAL A 24 6.70 1.41 -15.65
CA VAL A 24 7.99 1.54 -16.34
C VAL A 24 9.11 0.92 -15.50
N GLU A 25 9.14 1.25 -14.21
CA GLU A 25 10.14 0.67 -13.29
C GLU A 25 10.00 -0.84 -13.18
N PHE A 26 8.77 -1.37 -13.20
CA PHE A 26 8.53 -2.80 -13.26
C PHE A 26 9.08 -3.41 -14.55
N ALA A 27 8.84 -2.80 -15.71
CA ALA A 27 9.39 -3.29 -16.97
C ALA A 27 10.93 -3.25 -17.01
N MET A 28 11.54 -2.26 -16.35
CA MET A 28 13.00 -2.17 -16.22
C MET A 28 13.59 -3.24 -15.29
N GLN A 29 12.88 -3.59 -14.20
CA GLN A 29 13.35 -4.56 -13.21
C GLN A 29 13.06 -6.02 -13.61
N ASP A 30 11.84 -6.27 -14.10
CA ASP A 30 11.27 -7.60 -14.30
C ASP A 30 11.07 -7.96 -15.79
N GLY A 31 11.28 -7.01 -16.71
CA GLY A 31 11.05 -7.17 -18.15
C GLY A 31 9.64 -6.79 -18.61
N GLU A 32 9.44 -6.68 -19.93
CA GLU A 32 8.15 -6.34 -20.54
C GLU A 32 7.12 -7.48 -20.47
N ASN A 33 7.60 -8.72 -20.35
CA ASN A 33 6.77 -9.89 -20.12
C ASN A 33 7.19 -10.59 -18.83
N LYS A 34 6.21 -11.02 -18.04
CA LYS A 34 6.42 -11.80 -16.83
C LYS A 34 5.59 -13.07 -16.88
N THR A 35 6.26 -14.21 -16.71
CA THR A 35 5.58 -15.49 -16.53
C THR A 35 5.22 -15.69 -15.06
N LEU A 36 3.93 -15.87 -14.77
CA LEU A 36 3.44 -16.16 -13.43
C LEU A 36 2.77 -17.54 -13.38
N ASN A 37 3.04 -18.29 -12.32
CA ASN A 37 2.39 -19.58 -12.07
C ASN A 37 1.09 -19.40 -11.27
N CYS A 38 -0.02 -19.92 -11.79
CA CYS A 38 -1.27 -19.94 -11.06
C CYS A 38 -1.27 -21.05 -10.01
N LYS A 39 -1.29 -20.68 -8.72
CA LYS A 39 -1.38 -21.65 -7.61
C LYS A 39 -2.69 -22.47 -7.60
N ASN A 40 -3.74 -21.99 -8.27
CA ASN A 40 -5.04 -22.67 -8.31
C ASN A 40 -5.10 -23.77 -9.37
N CYS A 41 -4.61 -23.52 -10.59
CA CYS A 41 -4.68 -24.49 -11.70
C CYS A 41 -3.33 -25.02 -12.19
N GLY A 42 -2.21 -24.58 -11.61
CA GLY A 42 -0.85 -25.02 -11.94
C GLY A 42 -0.28 -24.51 -13.27
N ILE A 43 -1.05 -23.72 -14.04
CA ILE A 43 -0.63 -23.24 -15.36
C ILE A 43 0.26 -22.01 -15.21
N LYS A 44 1.38 -22.05 -15.94
CA LYS A 44 2.23 -20.88 -16.19
C LYS A 44 1.60 -20.04 -17.29
N THR A 45 1.33 -18.77 -16.98
CA THR A 45 0.78 -17.80 -17.92
C THR A 45 1.78 -16.67 -18.09
N GLU A 46 2.12 -16.33 -19.33
CA GLU A 46 2.86 -15.13 -19.65
C GLU A 46 1.91 -13.93 -19.71
N PHE A 47 2.29 -12.87 -18.99
CA PHE A 47 1.59 -11.60 -18.92
C PHE A 47 2.51 -10.50 -19.45
N HIS A 48 2.02 -9.69 -20.38
CA HIS A 48 2.64 -8.41 -20.66
C HIS A 48 2.41 -7.47 -19.47
N VAL A 49 3.33 -6.54 -19.16
CA VAL A 49 3.18 -5.65 -18.00
C VAL A 49 1.86 -4.86 -18.04
N ASP A 50 1.37 -4.52 -19.22
CA ASP A 50 0.08 -3.81 -19.35
C ASP A 50 -1.16 -4.64 -18.98
N GLU A 51 -1.04 -5.96 -18.95
CA GLU A 51 -2.11 -6.85 -18.44
C GLU A 51 -2.12 -6.89 -16.90
N LEU A 52 -1.04 -6.43 -16.26
CA LEU A 52 -0.91 -6.40 -14.80
C LEU A 52 -1.51 -5.11 -14.23
N TYR A 53 -2.12 -5.25 -13.06
CA TYR A 53 -2.71 -4.16 -12.31
C TYR A 53 -2.39 -4.28 -10.82
N THR A 54 -2.58 -3.18 -10.08
CA THR A 54 -2.28 -3.09 -8.66
C THR A 54 -3.54 -2.70 -7.89
N LYS A 55 -3.56 -3.02 -6.60
CA LYS A 55 -4.65 -2.68 -5.68
C LYS A 55 -4.08 -1.95 -4.47
N GLU A 56 -4.91 -1.09 -3.87
CA GLU A 56 -4.59 -0.41 -2.61
C GLU A 56 -4.30 -1.42 -1.49
N SER A 57 -3.30 -1.11 -0.69
CA SER A 57 -2.90 -1.90 0.46
C SER A 57 -3.77 -1.52 1.67
N LYS A 58 -4.47 -2.53 2.21
CA LYS A 58 -5.19 -2.37 3.48
C LYS A 58 -4.29 -2.46 4.71
N ILE A 59 -2.99 -2.74 4.55
CA ILE A 59 -2.06 -2.95 5.67
C ILE A 59 -1.95 -1.69 6.53
N ALA A 60 -1.85 -0.51 5.91
CA ALA A 60 -1.80 0.75 6.64
C ALA A 60 -3.09 1.00 7.45
N GLN A 61 -4.25 0.61 6.91
CA GLN A 61 -5.54 0.72 7.59
C GLN A 61 -5.65 -0.27 8.77
N ILE A 62 -5.19 -1.51 8.59
CA ILE A 62 -5.17 -2.52 9.66
C ILE A 62 -4.23 -2.07 10.78
N GLY A 63 -3.02 -1.60 10.43
CA GLY A 63 -2.05 -1.08 11.40
C GLY A 63 -2.61 0.10 12.19
N ALA A 64 -3.25 1.06 11.52
CA ALA A 64 -3.90 2.19 12.18
C ALA A 64 -5.04 1.74 13.12
N GLY A 65 -5.85 0.77 12.68
CA GLY A 65 -6.90 0.19 13.52
C GLY A 65 -6.36 -0.47 14.79
N LEU A 66 -5.26 -1.20 14.70
CA LEU A 66 -4.61 -1.83 15.86
C LEU A 66 -4.02 -0.78 16.82
N ILE A 67 -3.35 0.25 16.29
CA ILE A 67 -2.82 1.35 17.10
C ILE A 67 -3.96 2.08 17.81
N PHE A 68 -5.10 2.27 17.16
CA PHE A 68 -6.26 2.88 17.81
C PHE A 68 -6.83 1.99 18.92
N LEU A 69 -7.06 0.70 18.64
CA LEU A 69 -7.65 -0.24 19.61
C LEU A 69 -6.78 -0.48 20.84
N ILE A 70 -5.46 -0.53 20.69
CA ILE A 70 -4.52 -0.85 21.79
C ILE A 70 -3.87 0.43 22.34
N GLY A 71 -3.46 1.32 21.45
CA GLY A 71 -2.76 2.55 21.81
C GLY A 71 -3.63 3.52 22.58
N THR A 72 -4.92 3.68 22.23
CA THR A 72 -5.80 4.59 22.96
C THR A 72 -6.03 4.17 24.42
N PRO A 73 -6.36 2.91 24.75
CA PRO A 73 -6.45 2.46 26.14
C PRO A 73 -5.13 2.60 26.92
N LEU A 74 -3.99 2.24 26.31
CA LEU A 74 -2.68 2.37 26.95
C LEU A 74 -2.36 3.83 27.25
N MET A 75 -2.55 4.72 26.26
CA MET A 75 -2.29 6.15 26.42
C MET A 75 -3.20 6.75 27.50
N PHE A 76 -4.48 6.37 27.54
CA PHE A 76 -5.37 6.78 28.62
C PHE A 76 -4.88 6.30 30.00
N PHE A 77 -4.45 5.04 30.13
CA PHE A 77 -3.92 4.50 31.38
C PHE A 77 -2.68 5.27 31.89
N PHE A 78 -1.75 5.64 31.00
CA PHE A 78 -0.54 6.38 31.36
C PHE A 78 -0.79 7.86 31.69
N VAL A 79 -1.71 8.52 30.99
CA VAL A 79 -1.94 9.96 31.18
C VAL A 79 -2.99 10.27 32.26
N ASN A 80 -3.88 9.32 32.59
CA ASN A 80 -4.86 9.46 33.69
C ASN A 80 -4.25 10.00 35.01
N PRO A 81 -3.15 9.44 35.56
CA PRO A 81 -2.55 9.97 36.79
C PRO A 81 -2.02 11.42 36.65
N ILE A 82 -1.59 11.82 35.45
CA ILE A 82 -1.12 13.18 35.15
C ILE A 82 -2.31 14.15 35.15
N PHE A 83 -3.45 13.76 34.57
CA PHE A 83 -4.66 14.57 34.59
C PHE A 83 -5.31 14.67 35.97
N SER A 84 -5.26 13.60 36.78
CA SER A 84 -5.77 13.66 38.15
C SER A 84 -4.89 14.48 39.10
N GLY A 85 -3.58 14.56 38.83
CA GLY A 85 -2.61 15.28 39.67
C GLY A 85 -2.33 16.73 39.27
N SER A 86 -2.60 17.12 38.01
CA SER A 86 -2.27 18.47 37.50
C SER A 86 -3.51 19.34 37.30
N ARG A 87 -3.51 20.55 37.90
CA ARG A 87 -4.55 21.60 37.70
C ARG A 87 -4.30 22.49 36.47
N ASN A 88 -3.25 22.21 35.69
CA ASN A 88 -2.80 23.09 34.62
C ASN A 88 -3.39 22.68 33.27
N HIS A 89 -4.36 23.47 32.79
CA HIS A 89 -5.06 23.28 31.51
C HIS A 89 -4.11 23.19 30.30
N TYR A 90 -2.89 23.73 30.39
CA TYR A 90 -1.88 23.62 29.32
C TYR A 90 -1.50 22.17 28.99
N VAL A 91 -1.45 21.29 29.99
CA VAL A 91 -1.07 19.88 29.80
C VAL A 91 -2.12 19.16 28.95
N ILE A 92 -3.40 19.50 29.12
CA ILE A 92 -4.52 18.95 28.33
C ILE A 92 -4.38 19.32 26.86
N TYR A 93 -4.05 20.57 26.54
CA TYR A 93 -3.88 21.01 25.16
C TYR A 93 -2.68 20.35 24.47
N VAL A 94 -1.55 20.21 25.17
CA VAL A 94 -0.35 19.56 24.61
C VAL A 94 -0.61 18.08 24.32
N VAL A 95 -1.20 17.36 25.28
CA VAL A 95 -1.53 15.94 25.11
C VAL A 95 -2.60 15.74 24.03
N GLY A 96 -3.64 16.57 24.03
CA GLY A 96 -4.71 16.52 23.03
C GLY A 96 -4.20 16.79 21.61
N GLY A 97 -3.28 17.73 21.44
CA GLY A 97 -2.65 18.00 20.14
C GLY A 97 -1.82 16.82 19.62
N PHE A 98 -1.10 16.13 20.50
CA PHE A 98 -0.25 14.99 20.11
C PHE A 98 -1.07 13.79 19.59
N LEU A 99 -2.31 13.63 20.05
CA LEU A 99 -3.23 12.59 19.56
C LEU A 99 -3.64 12.77 18.09
N LEU A 100 -3.47 13.95 17.50
CA LEU A 100 -3.75 14.18 16.08
C LEU A 100 -2.62 13.70 15.15
N VAL A 101 -1.40 13.54 15.67
CA VAL A 101 -0.22 13.15 14.86
C VAL A 101 -0.42 11.81 14.13
N PRO A 102 -0.92 10.73 14.77
CA PRO A 102 -1.20 9.47 14.07
C PRO A 102 -2.24 9.61 12.95
N VAL A 103 -3.23 10.48 13.12
CA VAL A 103 -4.29 10.70 12.11
C VAL A 103 -3.70 11.35 10.86
N ILE A 104 -2.87 12.38 11.04
CA ILE A 104 -2.18 13.06 9.93
C ILE A 104 -1.24 12.09 9.21
N ALA A 105 -0.43 11.34 9.98
CA ALA A 105 0.49 10.35 9.43
C ALA A 105 -0.25 9.28 8.60
N TYR A 106 -1.37 8.76 9.11
CA TYR A 106 -2.22 7.83 8.37
C TYR A 106 -2.73 8.42 7.06
N GLY A 107 -3.19 9.68 7.06
CA GLY A 107 -3.65 10.38 5.87
C GLY A 107 -2.57 10.47 4.79
N ILE A 108 -1.33 10.78 5.18
CA ILE A 108 -0.17 10.84 4.26
C ILE A 108 0.12 9.46 3.67
N ILE A 109 0.22 8.42 4.51
CA ILE A 109 0.52 7.06 4.06
C ILE A 109 -0.56 6.56 3.09
N LYS A 110 -1.83 6.80 3.42
CA LYS A 110 -2.96 6.41 2.55
C LYS A 110 -2.87 7.11 1.20
N LYS A 111 -2.64 8.43 1.18
CA LYS A 111 -2.51 9.21 -0.06
C LYS A 111 -1.32 8.74 -0.90
N GLN A 112 -0.19 8.43 -0.27
CA GLN A 112 0.99 7.88 -0.95
C GLN A 112 0.69 6.53 -1.60
N ASP A 113 0.01 5.62 -0.90
CA ASP A 113 -0.35 4.31 -1.46
C ASP A 113 -1.31 4.44 -2.66
N GLN A 114 -2.31 5.31 -2.56
CA GLN A 114 -3.24 5.61 -3.65
C GLN A 114 -2.53 6.19 -4.89
N THR A 115 -1.59 7.10 -4.66
CA THR A 115 -0.78 7.69 -5.74
C THR A 115 0.07 6.63 -6.43
N ARG A 116 0.66 5.71 -5.66
CA ARG A 116 1.46 4.59 -6.20
C ARG A 116 0.62 3.63 -7.04
N VAL A 117 -0.56 3.24 -6.55
CA VAL A 117 -1.49 2.34 -7.26
C VAL A 117 -2.00 2.98 -8.54
N SER A 118 -2.41 4.26 -8.47
CA SER A 118 -2.89 4.98 -9.65
C SER A 118 -1.79 5.19 -10.70
N SER A 119 -0.55 5.49 -10.27
CA SER A 119 0.60 5.63 -11.18
C SER A 119 0.84 4.36 -11.97
N PHE A 120 0.84 3.20 -11.31
CA PHE A 120 1.01 1.90 -11.97
C PHE A 120 -0.15 1.57 -12.92
N ASN A 121 -1.40 1.76 -12.48
CA ASN A 121 -2.58 1.35 -13.27
C ASN A 121 -2.87 2.28 -14.45
N ARG A 122 -2.53 3.58 -14.35
CA ARG A 122 -2.84 4.59 -15.38
C ARG A 122 -1.80 4.62 -16.50
N SER A 123 -0.52 4.39 -16.19
CA SER A 123 0.55 4.44 -17.19
C SER A 123 0.57 3.13 -17.97
N LYS A 124 0.34 3.18 -19.30
CA LYS A 124 0.62 2.05 -20.20
C LYS A 124 1.98 2.20 -20.82
N LEU A 125 2.66 1.09 -21.09
CA LEU A 125 3.89 1.12 -21.88
C LEU A 125 3.47 1.43 -23.33
N LYS A 126 3.60 2.69 -23.74
CA LYS A 126 3.43 3.04 -25.16
C LYS A 126 4.56 2.36 -25.91
N GLY A 127 4.21 1.56 -26.93
CA GLY A 127 5.15 0.68 -27.61
C GLY A 127 6.45 1.38 -27.97
N ARG A 128 7.57 0.89 -27.42
CA ARG A 128 8.87 1.04 -28.07
C ARG A 128 8.91 0.08 -29.26
N ILE A 129 8.09 0.37 -30.27
CA ILE A 129 8.38 -0.02 -31.65
C ILE A 129 9.16 1.15 -32.26
N HIS A 130 10.23 0.84 -33.00
CA HIS A 130 11.27 1.71 -33.59
C HIS A 130 12.42 2.09 -32.62
N ASN A 131 13.71 1.84 -32.84
CA ASN A 131 14.47 1.33 -33.99
C ASN A 131 15.78 0.74 -33.42
N ILE A 132 16.07 -0.53 -33.67
CA ILE A 132 17.45 -0.99 -33.83
C ILE A 132 17.43 -1.79 -35.13
N GLY A 133 17.50 -1.04 -36.24
CA GLY A 133 17.91 -1.55 -37.54
C GLY A 133 19.39 -1.26 -37.72
#